data_AF-A0AAD2A5J5-F1
#
_entry.id   AF-A0AAD2A5J5-F1
#
_cell.length_a   1.000
_cell.length_b   1.000
_cell.length_c   1.000
_cell.angle_alpha   90.00
_cell.angle_beta   90.00
_cell.angle_gamma   90.00
#
_symmetry.space_group_name_H-M   'P 1'
#
loop_
_entity.id
_entity.type
_entity.pdbx_description
1 polymer ?
#
loop_
_entity_poly.entity_id
_entity_poly.type
_entity_poly.pdbx_seq_one_letter_code
_entity_poly.pdbx_strand_id
1 'polypeptide(L)'
;MFVFEPSKLTYENLLQTLQITPPTPFAEQDFLNMFFEKVYKPIPLICNLVLVMLWQHPENIELEQVKVVRYCDAREDIKMLVKKWWDVYDDSTLNFKAEDTAQKGTMISKSTVLASLPEPAVSYIPAPSAA
;
A
#
# COMPACT_ATOMS: atom_id res chain seq x y z
N MET A 1 0.91 -5.30 -3.69
CA MET A 1 2.12 -5.44 -2.88
C MET A 1 3.29 -5.58 -3.85
N PHE A 2 4.46 -5.06 -3.53
CA PHE A 2 5.70 -5.39 -4.24
C PHE A 2 6.88 -5.39 -3.26
N VAL A 3 8.00 -6.00 -3.65
CA VAL A 3 9.24 -6.05 -2.88
C VAL A 3 10.28 -5.20 -3.60
N PHE A 4 10.99 -4.35 -2.87
CA PHE A 4 12.03 -3.49 -3.44
C PHE A 4 13.21 -3.34 -2.48
N GLU A 5 14.35 -2.97 -3.06
CA GLU A 5 15.54 -2.57 -2.32
C GLU A 5 15.61 -1.02 -2.27
N PRO A 6 15.65 -0.40 -1.07
CA PRO A 6 15.80 1.04 -0.96
C PRO A 6 17.08 1.54 -1.64
N SER A 7 16.94 2.48 -2.58
CA SER A 7 18.07 3.03 -3.33
C SER A 7 17.82 4.48 -3.68
N LYS A 8 18.77 5.36 -3.34
CA LYS A 8 18.71 6.79 -3.69
C LYS A 8 18.62 6.99 -5.19
N LEU A 9 19.41 6.21 -5.96
CA LEU A 9 19.40 6.26 -7.42
C LEU A 9 18.02 5.87 -7.98
N THR A 10 17.43 4.80 -7.46
CA THR A 10 16.08 4.38 -7.89
C THR A 10 15.04 5.44 -7.55
N TYR A 11 15.14 6.06 -6.37
CA TYR A 11 14.25 7.16 -5.97
C TYR A 11 14.37 8.38 -6.91
N GLU A 12 15.58 8.84 -7.20
CA GLU A 12 15.81 9.97 -8.09
C GLU A 12 15.26 9.69 -9.50
N ASN A 13 15.50 8.49 -10.03
CA ASN A 13 14.99 8.06 -11.33
C ASN A 13 13.46 7.95 -11.35
N LEU A 14 12.85 7.42 -10.29
CA LEU A 14 11.39 7.36 -10.14
C LEU A 14 10.80 8.78 -10.16
N LEU A 15 11.36 9.70 -9.39
CA LEU A 15 10.87 11.07 -9.31
C LEU A 15 10.98 11.80 -10.66
N GLN A 16 12.12 11.66 -11.33
CA GLN A 16 12.32 12.26 -12.66
C GLN A 16 11.35 11.69 -13.69
N THR A 17 11.10 10.37 -13.65
CA THR A 17 10.20 9.70 -14.59
C THR A 17 8.75 10.07 -14.31
N LEU A 18 8.36 10.18 -13.04
CA LEU A 18 7.03 10.59 -12.62
C LEU A 18 6.68 11.99 -13.14
N GLN A 19 7.62 12.94 -13.10
CA GLN A 19 7.40 14.31 -13.55
C GLN A 19 7.06 14.43 -15.05
N ILE A 20 7.52 13.48 -15.87
CA ILE A 20 7.27 13.47 -17.32
C ILE A 20 6.21 12.47 -17.76
N THR A 21 5.74 11.61 -16.84
CA THR A 21 4.77 10.57 -17.18
C THR A 21 3.35 11.12 -17.08
N PRO A 22 2.53 11.04 -18.15
CA PRO A 22 1.12 11.41 -18.08
C PRO A 22 0.36 10.56 -17.04
N PRO A 23 -0.53 11.13 -16.22
CA PRO A 23 -1.34 10.37 -15.29
C PRO A 23 -2.20 9.32 -16.00
N THR A 24 -2.34 8.13 -15.41
CA THR A 24 -3.23 7.06 -15.88
C THR A 24 -4.36 6.81 -14.87
N PRO A 25 -5.47 6.15 -15.28
CA PRO A 25 -6.57 5.82 -14.36
C PRO A 25 -6.19 4.90 -13.20
N PHE A 26 -5.18 4.04 -13.36
CA PHE A 26 -4.69 3.15 -12.29
C PHE A 26 -3.50 3.74 -11.50
N ALA A 27 -3.26 5.04 -11.68
CA ALA A 27 -2.36 5.86 -10.88
C ALA A 27 -0.96 5.22 -10.70
N GLU A 28 -0.51 5.08 -9.45
CA GLU A 28 0.82 4.55 -9.12
C GLU A 28 1.04 3.12 -9.64
N GLN A 29 -0.02 2.30 -9.75
CA GLN A 29 0.15 0.91 -10.17
C GLN A 29 0.64 0.81 -11.62
N ASP A 30 0.01 1.56 -12.54
CA ASP A 30 0.45 1.59 -13.94
C ASP A 30 1.83 2.22 -14.07
N PHE A 31 2.06 3.33 -13.38
CA PHE A 31 3.36 4.01 -13.40
C PHE A 31 4.48 3.06 -13.00
N LEU A 32 4.33 2.34 -11.88
CA LEU A 32 5.33 1.39 -11.40
C LEU A 32 5.46 0.18 -12.33
N ASN A 33 4.36 -0.30 -12.92
CA ASN A 33 4.41 -1.38 -13.91
C ASN A 33 5.21 -0.99 -15.15
N MET A 34 5.02 0.23 -15.67
CA MET A 34 5.79 0.75 -16.80
C MET A 34 7.25 0.99 -16.41
N PHE A 35 7.50 1.61 -15.26
CA PHE A 35 8.87 1.92 -14.80
C PHE A 35 9.70 0.65 -14.58
N PHE A 36 9.10 -0.39 -13.98
CA PHE A 36 9.77 -1.64 -13.65
C PHE A 36 9.51 -2.77 -14.65
N GLU A 37 8.90 -2.51 -15.81
CA GLU A 37 8.47 -3.52 -16.79
C GLU A 37 9.55 -4.58 -17.07
N LYS A 38 10.80 -4.11 -17.26
CA LYS A 38 11.94 -4.96 -17.63
C LYS A 38 12.47 -5.84 -16.50
N VAL A 39 12.13 -5.53 -15.25
CA VAL A 39 12.63 -6.23 -14.06
C VAL A 39 11.51 -6.86 -13.24
N TYR A 40 10.26 -6.69 -13.67
CA TYR A 40 9.08 -7.18 -12.99
C TYR A 40 9.12 -8.70 -12.84
N LYS A 41 8.78 -9.16 -11.63
CA LYS A 41 8.60 -10.58 -11.31
C LYS A 41 7.28 -10.73 -10.58
N PRO A 42 6.36 -11.58 -11.07
CA PRO A 42 5.07 -11.76 -10.44
C PRO A 42 5.23 -12.35 -9.04
N ILE A 43 4.50 -11.78 -8.08
CA ILE A 43 4.40 -12.31 -6.72
C ILE A 43 3.27 -13.34 -6.70
N PRO A 44 3.42 -14.47 -5.98
CA PRO A 44 2.35 -15.45 -5.83
C PRO A 44 1.05 -14.81 -5.32
N LEU A 45 -0.09 -15.24 -5.85
CA LEU A 45 -1.42 -14.72 -5.49
C LEU A 45 -1.68 -14.78 -3.98
N ILE A 46 -1.22 -15.84 -3.31
CA ILE A 46 -1.34 -16.03 -1.85
C ILE A 46 -0.71 -14.88 -1.03
N CYS A 47 0.24 -14.14 -1.61
CA CYS A 47 0.90 -13.01 -0.95
C CYS A 47 0.27 -11.66 -1.31
N ASN A 48 -0.68 -11.58 -2.24
CA ASN A 48 -1.31 -10.31 -2.64
C ASN A 48 -2.70 -10.57 -3.22
N LEU A 49 -3.54 -11.30 -2.49
CA LEU A 49 -4.87 -11.67 -2.98
C LEU A 49 -5.75 -10.43 -3.07
N VAL A 50 -6.11 -10.05 -4.28
CA VAL A 50 -7.09 -8.99 -4.56
C VAL A 50 -8.49 -9.58 -4.39
N LEU A 51 -9.34 -8.97 -3.57
CA LEU A 51 -10.66 -9.53 -3.22
C LEU A 51 -11.50 -9.93 -4.43
N VAL A 52 -11.43 -9.16 -5.52
CA VAL A 52 -12.16 -9.42 -6.77
C VAL A 52 -11.96 -10.83 -7.33
N MET A 53 -10.79 -11.42 -7.07
CA MET A 53 -10.47 -12.78 -7.52
C MET A 53 -11.41 -13.82 -6.90
N LEU A 54 -11.95 -13.58 -5.70
CA LEU A 54 -12.84 -14.51 -4.99
C LEU A 54 -14.12 -14.86 -5.74
N TRP A 55 -14.59 -13.98 -6.62
CA TRP A 55 -15.80 -14.22 -7.42
C TRP A 55 -15.56 -14.20 -8.92
N GLN A 56 -14.43 -13.66 -9.39
CA GLN A 56 -14.06 -13.79 -10.80
C GLN A 56 -13.40 -15.13 -11.12
N HIS A 57 -12.59 -15.65 -10.20
CA HIS A 57 -11.81 -16.88 -10.37
C HIS A 57 -11.76 -17.72 -9.08
N PRO A 58 -12.92 -18.09 -8.50
CA PRO A 58 -12.97 -18.86 -7.26
C PRO A 58 -12.22 -20.20 -7.32
N GLU A 59 -12.14 -20.82 -8.50
CA GLU A 59 -11.43 -22.07 -8.75
C GLU A 59 -9.91 -22.00 -8.53
N ASN A 60 -9.35 -20.80 -8.55
CA ASN A 60 -7.91 -20.56 -8.43
C ASN A 60 -7.49 -20.14 -7.01
N ILE A 61 -8.40 -20.20 -6.04
CA ILE A 61 -8.18 -19.63 -4.70
C ILE A 61 -8.42 -20.68 -3.61
N GLU A 62 -7.35 -20.99 -2.90
CA GLU A 62 -7.40 -21.70 -1.62
C GLU A 62 -7.21 -20.69 -0.49
N LEU A 63 -8.33 -20.23 0.09
CA LEU A 63 -8.37 -19.12 1.04
C LEU A 63 -7.50 -19.37 2.30
N GLU A 64 -7.38 -20.62 2.72
CA GLU A 64 -6.63 -21.05 3.89
C GLU A 64 -5.12 -20.86 3.70
N GLN A 65 -4.62 -20.86 2.46
CA GLN A 65 -3.21 -20.66 2.14
C GLN A 65 -2.84 -19.18 1.95
N VAL A 66 -3.84 -18.29 1.90
CA VAL A 66 -3.64 -16.86 1.66
C VAL A 66 -2.98 -16.22 2.89
N LYS A 67 -1.86 -15.54 2.63
CA LYS A 67 -1.07 -14.84 3.65
C LYS A 67 -1.45 -13.37 3.76
N VAL A 68 -1.77 -12.72 2.65
CA VAL A 68 -2.13 -11.30 2.61
C VAL A 68 -3.30 -11.07 1.66
N VAL A 69 -4.31 -10.38 2.19
CA VAL A 69 -5.50 -9.95 1.47
C VAL A 69 -5.42 -8.45 1.23
N ARG A 70 -5.62 -8.02 -0.01
CA ARG A 70 -5.79 -6.62 -0.39
C ARG A 70 -7.29 -6.33 -0.50
N TYR A 71 -7.80 -5.56 0.45
CA TYR A 71 -9.18 -5.10 0.49
C TYR A 71 -9.38 -3.96 -0.51
N CYS A 72 -9.72 -4.29 -1.77
CA CYS A 72 -10.25 -3.35 -2.77
C CYS A 72 -11.59 -3.88 -3.29
N ASP A 73 -12.47 -2.97 -3.70
CA ASP A 73 -13.78 -3.30 -4.31
C ASP A 73 -14.59 -4.30 -3.47
N ALA A 74 -14.65 -4.05 -2.16
CA ALA A 74 -15.25 -4.94 -1.19
C ALA A 74 -16.77 -5.06 -1.40
N ARG A 75 -17.23 -6.31 -1.60
CA ARG A 75 -18.65 -6.66 -1.59
C ARG A 75 -19.09 -7.12 -0.21
N GLU A 76 -20.38 -6.96 0.08
CA GLU A 76 -20.99 -7.33 1.38
C GLU A 76 -20.94 -8.84 1.68
N ASP A 77 -20.71 -9.68 0.66
CA ASP A 77 -20.67 -11.14 0.76
C ASP A 77 -19.37 -11.68 1.37
N ILE A 78 -18.34 -10.84 1.54
CA ILE A 78 -17.02 -11.22 2.08
C ILE A 78 -16.98 -11.11 3.62
N LYS A 79 -18.07 -11.52 4.29
CA LYS A 79 -18.28 -11.32 5.73
C LYS A 79 -17.15 -11.89 6.59
N MET A 80 -16.58 -13.02 6.20
CA MET A 80 -15.48 -13.66 6.92
C MET A 80 -14.22 -12.79 6.93
N LEU A 81 -13.78 -12.27 5.77
CA LEU A 81 -12.55 -11.47 5.69
C LEU A 81 -12.76 -10.08 6.32
N VAL A 82 -13.96 -9.51 6.18
CA VAL A 82 -14.34 -8.27 6.87
C VAL A 82 -14.30 -8.46 8.39
N LYS A 83 -14.86 -9.57 8.91
CA LYS A 83 -14.79 -9.90 10.33
C LYS A 83 -13.35 -10.03 10.81
N LYS A 84 -12.48 -10.77 10.10
CA LYS A 84 -11.05 -10.89 10.45
C LYS A 84 -10.35 -9.53 10.51
N TRP A 85 -10.71 -8.59 9.64
CA TRP A 85 -10.15 -7.23 9.68
C TRP A 85 -10.61 -6.47 10.93
N TRP A 86 -11.91 -6.52 11.24
CA TRP A 86 -12.47 -5.91 12.45
C TRP A 86 -11.91 -6.53 13.74
N ASP A 87 -11.77 -7.87 13.79
CA ASP A 87 -11.18 -8.58 14.93
C ASP A 87 -9.75 -8.06 15.23
N VAL A 88 -8.98 -7.65 14.21
CA VAL A 88 -7.66 -7.03 14.38
C VAL A 88 -7.75 -5.55 14.73
N TYR A 89 -8.64 -4.79 14.08
CA TYR A 89 -8.80 -3.35 14.32
C TYR A 89 -9.29 -3.05 15.75
N ASP A 90 -10.23 -3.85 16.25
CA ASP A 90 -10.82 -3.70 17.58
C ASP A 90 -9.96 -4.34 18.68
N ASP A 91 -8.84 -5.00 18.34
CA ASP A 91 -7.91 -5.56 19.30
C ASP A 91 -7.15 -4.45 20.04
N SER A 92 -7.69 -4.07 21.19
CA SER A 92 -7.10 -3.05 22.05
C SER A 92 -5.67 -3.36 22.53
N THR A 93 -5.19 -4.61 22.42
CA THR A 93 -3.81 -4.97 22.77
C THR A 93 -2.80 -4.45 21.75
N LEU A 94 -3.23 -4.20 20.52
CA LEU A 94 -2.43 -3.61 19.44
C LEU A 94 -2.36 -2.07 19.51
N ASN A 95 -3.10 -1.45 20.44
CA ASN A 95 -3.07 -0.01 20.62
C ASN A 95 -1.67 0.47 21.02
N PHE A 96 -1.23 1.57 20.40
CA PHE A 96 0.02 2.21 20.74
C PHE A 96 0.01 2.68 22.21
N LYS A 97 0.95 2.20 23.02
CA LYS A 97 1.14 2.62 24.41
C LYS A 97 2.27 3.65 24.47
N ALA A 98 1.93 4.90 24.78
CA ALA A 98 2.91 5.98 24.86
C ALA A 98 3.92 5.84 26.02
N GLU A 99 3.58 5.03 27.02
CA GLU A 99 4.31 4.94 28.30
C GLU A 99 5.68 4.24 28.17
N ASP A 100 5.89 3.41 27.14
CA ASP A 100 7.17 2.70 26.92
C ASP A 100 8.24 3.55 26.22
N THR A 101 7.89 4.74 25.69
CA THR A 101 8.83 5.62 24.96
C THR A 101 9.60 6.60 25.85
N ALA A 102 9.29 6.70 27.14
CA ALA A 102 9.91 7.68 28.03
C ALA A 102 11.31 7.27 28.56
N GLN A 103 11.73 6.01 28.41
CA GLN A 103 12.97 5.50 29.04
C GLN A 103 14.08 5.03 28.09
N LYS A 104 13.91 5.07 26.76
CA LYS A 104 15.00 4.77 25.81
C LYS A 104 15.23 5.91 24.84
N GLY A 105 16.16 6.78 25.25
CA GLY A 105 17.19 7.39 24.39
C GLY A 105 16.74 8.11 23.12
N THR A 106 16.83 9.44 23.17
CA THR A 106 16.87 10.34 22.01
C THR A 106 15.66 10.22 21.10
N MET A 107 14.55 10.75 21.60
CA MET A 107 13.43 11.19 20.78
C MET A 107 13.96 12.28 19.83
N ILE A 108 14.45 11.90 18.65
CA ILE A 108 14.35 12.76 17.48
C ILE A 108 12.85 12.91 17.28
N SER A 109 12.30 13.98 17.87
CA SER A 109 10.89 14.29 17.84
C SER A 109 10.39 14.16 16.40
N LYS A 110 9.40 13.28 16.18
CA LYS A 110 8.71 13.10 14.89
C LYS A 110 8.23 14.43 14.29
N SER A 111 8.10 15.46 15.12
CA SER A 111 7.86 16.86 14.74
C SER A 111 8.95 17.47 13.85
N THR A 112 10.23 17.13 14.03
CA THR A 112 11.34 17.79 13.32
C THR A 112 11.41 17.40 11.84
N VAL A 113 11.08 16.15 11.49
CA VAL A 113 11.16 15.68 10.09
C VAL A 113 10.00 16.22 9.26
N LEU A 114 8.76 16.20 9.78
CA LEU A 114 7.59 16.75 9.07
C LEU A 114 7.60 18.28 8.98
N ALA A 115 8.11 18.98 10.00
CA ALA A 115 8.18 20.46 9.99
C ALA A 115 9.27 21.01 9.06
N SER A 116 10.22 20.18 8.62
CA SER A 116 11.32 20.57 7.73
C SER A 116 11.00 20.45 6.24
N LEU A 117 9.85 19.86 5.88
CA LEU A 117 9.39 19.76 4.51
C LEU A 117 8.61 21.04 4.16
N PRO A 118 9.07 21.86 3.20
CA PRO A 118 8.24 22.95 2.70
C PRO A 118 6.94 22.36 2.13
N GLU A 119 5.80 23.01 2.41
CA GLU A 119 4.51 22.61 1.83
C GLU A 119 4.68 22.53 0.30
N PRO A 120 4.45 21.37 -0.31
CA PRO A 120 4.63 21.24 -1.74
C PRO A 120 3.55 22.11 -2.41
N ALA A 121 3.99 23.07 -3.23
CA ALA A 121 3.12 23.83 -4.12
C ALA A 121 2.61 22.92 -5.25
N VAL A 122 1.87 21.89 -4.90
CA VAL A 122 1.28 20.93 -5.83
C VAL A 122 -0.13 21.41 -6.12
N SER A 123 -0.38 21.77 -7.37
CA SER A 123 -1.74 21.97 -7.86
C SER A 123 -2.50 20.66 -7.64
N TYR A 124 -3.49 20.67 -6.75
CA TYR A 124 -4.36 19.52 -6.51
C TYR A 124 -5.14 19.22 -7.79
N ILE A 125 -4.80 18.10 -8.43
CA ILE A 125 -5.56 17.54 -9.53
C ILE A 125 -6.41 16.42 -8.92
N PRO A 126 -7.75 16.53 -8.94
CA PRO A 126 -8.62 15.45 -8.44
C PRO A 126 -8.34 14.17 -9.23
N ALA A 127 -8.14 13.05 -8.53
CA ALA A 127 -8.10 11.76 -9.19
C ALA A 127 -9.46 11.51 -9.88
N PRO A 128 -9.48 10.97 -11.12
CA PRO A 128 -10.72 10.54 -11.74
C PRO A 128 -11.38 9.47 -10.86
N SER A 129 -12.72 9.49 -10.81
CA SER A 129 -13.49 8.46 -10.10
C SER A 129 -13.14 7.10 -10.67
N ALA A 130 -12.64 6.19 -9.82
CA ALA A 130 -12.63 4.78 -10.15
C ALA A 130 -14.09 4.33 -10.32
N ALA A 131 -14.39 3.73 -11.47
CA ALA A 131 -15.71 3.18 -11.79
C ALA A 131 -15.87 1.78 -11.21
#